data_AF-A0A7S1RF59-F1
#
_entry.id   AF-A0A7S1RF59-F1
#
_cell.length_a   1.000
_cell.length_b   1.000
_cell.length_c   1.000
_cell.angle_alpha   90.00
_cell.angle_beta   90.00
_cell.angle_gamma   90.00
#
_symmetry.space_group_name_H-M   'P 1'
#
loop_
_entity.id
_entity.type
_entity.pdbx_description
1 polymer ?
#
loop_
_entity_poly.entity_id
_entity_poly.type
_entity_poly.pdbx_seq_one_letter_code
_entity_poly.pdbx_strand_id
1 'polypeptide(L)'
;PEWAGPGAGPWAAGAALLRKHGRTCWQFTRPKHSLPEWATVDPDAMGPTSPAIGRNLVGGKWTDAQKTMDVIDPLNGEVMATIPDTSADEAGPFIQRMSSCPRSGLHNPLKSPERYSLLGAACAKGAEEMRKPEVQYFFARLIQR
;
A
#
# COMPACT_ATOMS: atom_id res chain seq x y z
N PRO A 1 -55.72 -17.15 -40.41
CA PRO A 1 -56.28 -15.92 -39.83
C PRO A 1 -55.52 -15.54 -38.56
N GLU A 2 -54.48 -14.74 -38.81
CA GLU A 2 -53.72 -13.89 -37.92
C GLU A 2 -54.57 -13.26 -36.81
N TRP A 3 -54.18 -13.42 -35.55
CA TRP A 3 -54.72 -12.62 -34.44
C TRP A 3 -53.56 -12.10 -33.58
N ALA A 4 -53.53 -10.78 -33.48
CA ALA A 4 -52.46 -9.95 -32.97
C ALA A 4 -52.24 -10.11 -31.46
N GLY A 5 -50.96 -10.00 -31.04
CA GLY A 5 -50.57 -9.97 -29.63
C GLY A 5 -50.96 -8.67 -28.92
N PRO A 6 -51.26 -8.69 -27.62
CA PRO A 6 -51.62 -7.50 -26.88
C PRO A 6 -50.39 -6.76 -26.30
N GLY A 7 -50.23 -5.51 -26.73
CA GLY A 7 -49.99 -4.35 -25.85
C GLY A 7 -48.63 -4.25 -25.14
N ALA A 8 -47.67 -3.61 -25.79
CA ALA A 8 -46.55 -2.96 -25.10
C ALA A 8 -47.07 -1.77 -24.27
N GLY A 9 -46.89 -1.84 -22.96
CA GLY A 9 -47.26 -0.78 -22.02
C GLY A 9 -46.43 0.52 -22.17
N PRO A 10 -46.86 1.62 -21.54
CA PRO A 10 -46.42 2.99 -21.83
C PRO A 10 -45.01 3.36 -21.32
N TRP A 11 -44.14 2.39 -21.01
CA TRP A 11 -42.78 2.67 -20.52
C TRP A 11 -41.74 2.89 -21.65
N ALA A 12 -42.14 2.73 -22.91
CA ALA A 12 -41.26 2.86 -24.08
C ALA A 12 -41.01 4.31 -24.58
N ALA A 13 -41.55 5.33 -23.90
CA ALA A 13 -41.50 6.73 -24.37
C ALA A 13 -40.47 7.62 -23.65
N GLY A 14 -39.52 7.05 -22.89
CA GLY A 14 -38.51 7.80 -22.14
C GLY A 14 -37.06 7.65 -22.60
N ALA A 15 -36.79 6.89 -23.67
CA ALA A 15 -35.41 6.50 -24.04
C ALA A 15 -34.74 7.42 -25.09
N ALA A 16 -35.36 8.54 -25.48
CA ALA A 16 -34.97 9.24 -26.70
C ALA A 16 -34.57 10.73 -26.56
N LEU A 17 -34.27 11.24 -25.35
CA LEU A 17 -33.99 12.68 -25.20
C LEU A 17 -32.91 13.07 -24.19
N LEU A 18 -31.80 12.33 -24.15
CA LEU A 18 -30.55 12.77 -23.49
C LEU A 18 -29.30 12.43 -24.33
N ARG A 19 -29.36 12.69 -25.64
CA ARG A 19 -28.18 12.71 -26.52
C ARG A 19 -28.01 14.11 -27.07
N LYS A 20 -27.50 15.06 -26.28
CA LYS A 20 -27.02 16.35 -26.82
C LYS A 20 -26.13 17.21 -25.94
N HIS A 21 -25.52 16.70 -24.88
CA HIS A 21 -24.37 17.37 -24.26
C HIS A 21 -23.17 16.44 -24.33
N GLY A 22 -22.17 16.87 -25.10
CA GLY A 22 -20.91 16.16 -25.24
C GLY A 22 -20.38 15.84 -23.86
N ARG A 23 -20.07 14.57 -23.63
CA ARG A 23 -19.26 14.16 -22.49
C ARG A 23 -17.92 14.85 -22.68
N THR A 24 -17.76 16.02 -22.09
CA THR A 24 -16.44 16.46 -21.66
C THR A 24 -15.95 15.33 -20.76
N CYS A 25 -15.10 14.48 -21.33
CA CYS A 25 -14.27 13.59 -20.56
C CYS A 25 -13.56 14.50 -19.58
N TRP A 26 -13.99 14.50 -18.32
CA TRP A 26 -13.25 15.17 -17.26
C TRP A 26 -11.87 14.51 -17.30
N GLN A 27 -10.91 15.20 -17.91
CA GLN A 27 -9.51 14.88 -17.75
C GLN A 27 -9.22 15.16 -16.29
N PHE A 28 -9.39 14.15 -15.43
CA PHE A 28 -8.85 14.18 -14.09
C PHE A 28 -7.33 14.18 -14.24
N THR A 29 -6.75 15.36 -14.39
CA THR A 29 -5.32 15.54 -14.18
C THR A 29 -5.07 15.15 -12.72
N ARG A 30 -4.41 14.00 -12.51
CA ARG A 30 -3.94 13.64 -11.17
C ARG A 30 -3.06 14.77 -10.65
N PRO A 31 -3.30 15.27 -9.44
CA PRO A 31 -2.36 16.20 -8.82
C PRO A 31 -0.99 15.52 -8.78
N LYS A 32 0.06 16.23 -9.19
CA LYS A 32 1.43 15.76 -8.97
C LYS A 32 1.70 15.88 -7.47
N HIS A 33 1.80 14.75 -6.80
CA HIS A 33 2.18 14.71 -5.39
C HIS A 33 3.71 14.60 -5.29
N SER A 34 4.31 15.32 -4.36
CA SER A 34 5.72 15.18 -4.03
C SER A 34 5.93 13.85 -3.31
N LEU A 35 6.97 13.10 -3.66
CA LEU A 35 7.33 11.91 -2.90
C LEU A 35 7.89 12.31 -1.52
N PRO A 36 7.50 11.62 -0.44
CA PRO A 36 8.13 11.81 0.86
C PRO A 36 9.63 11.54 0.80
N GLU A 37 10.46 12.32 1.50
CA GLU A 37 11.93 12.22 1.43
C GLU A 37 12.47 10.85 1.86
N TRP A 38 11.75 10.15 2.74
CA TRP A 38 12.13 8.82 3.24
C TRP A 38 11.66 7.68 2.34
N ALA A 39 10.81 7.94 1.34
CA ALA A 39 10.26 6.90 0.49
C ALA A 39 11.31 6.40 -0.52
N THR A 40 11.45 5.09 -0.61
CA THR A 40 12.40 4.43 -1.52
C THR A 40 11.77 3.98 -2.83
N VAL A 41 10.46 4.16 -2.98
CA VAL A 41 9.65 3.72 -4.12
C VAL A 41 8.67 4.84 -4.50
N ASP A 42 8.27 4.86 -5.76
CA ASP A 42 7.16 5.70 -6.25
C ASP A 42 5.97 4.78 -6.62
N PRO A 43 4.81 4.92 -5.95
CA PRO A 43 3.65 4.06 -6.19
C PRO A 43 2.98 4.30 -7.54
N ASP A 44 3.22 5.43 -8.20
CA ASP A 44 2.68 5.69 -9.54
C ASP A 44 3.63 5.22 -10.66
N ALA A 45 4.93 5.18 -10.41
CA ALA A 45 5.93 4.70 -11.36
C ALA A 45 6.27 3.21 -11.24
N MET A 46 5.90 2.54 -10.14
CA MET A 46 6.15 1.11 -9.96
C MET A 46 5.40 0.26 -11.01
N GLY A 47 6.08 -0.78 -11.49
CA GLY A 47 5.60 -1.69 -12.53
C GLY A 47 6.72 -2.66 -12.96
N PRO A 48 6.53 -3.44 -14.05
CA PRO A 48 7.48 -4.50 -14.44
C PRO A 48 8.88 -3.96 -14.79
N THR A 49 8.97 -2.74 -15.32
CA THR A 49 10.26 -2.11 -15.68
C THR A 49 11.00 -1.56 -14.45
N SER A 50 10.30 -1.29 -13.36
CA SER A 50 10.85 -0.74 -12.12
C SER A 50 10.11 -1.32 -10.91
N PRO A 51 10.32 -2.60 -10.59
CA PRO A 51 9.68 -3.24 -9.46
C PRO A 51 10.19 -2.65 -8.14
N ALA A 52 9.31 -2.60 -7.13
CA ALA A 52 9.70 -2.17 -5.79
C ALA A 52 10.60 -3.22 -5.13
N ILE A 53 11.67 -2.80 -4.45
CA ILE A 53 12.61 -3.71 -3.80
C ILE A 53 12.35 -3.74 -2.29
N GLY A 54 11.89 -4.87 -1.79
CA GLY A 54 11.77 -5.14 -0.35
C GLY A 54 13.13 -5.51 0.27
N ARG A 55 13.30 -5.22 1.56
CA ARG A 55 14.50 -5.58 2.33
C ARG A 55 14.12 -6.01 3.74
N ASN A 56 14.95 -6.85 4.35
CA ASN A 56 14.80 -7.25 5.74
C ASN A 56 15.42 -6.21 6.67
N LEU A 57 14.81 -5.98 7.84
CA LEU A 57 15.38 -5.12 8.89
C LEU A 57 15.79 -5.97 10.10
N VAL A 58 17.09 -6.17 10.28
CA VAL A 58 17.64 -7.00 11.36
C VAL A 58 18.62 -6.20 12.21
N GLY A 59 18.37 -6.12 13.51
CA GLY A 59 19.27 -5.44 14.45
C GLY A 59 19.50 -3.96 14.12
N GLY A 60 18.53 -3.30 13.49
CA GLY A 60 18.60 -1.90 13.08
C GLY A 60 19.30 -1.63 11.75
N LYS A 61 19.57 -2.67 10.94
CA LYS A 61 20.17 -2.53 9.61
C LYS A 61 19.32 -3.19 8.54
N TRP A 62 19.24 -2.55 7.37
CA TRP A 62 18.64 -3.14 6.19
C TRP A 62 19.57 -4.19 5.59
N THR A 63 19.02 -5.36 5.27
CA THR A 63 19.76 -6.53 4.76
C THR A 63 18.98 -7.20 3.64
N ASP A 64 19.70 -7.78 2.69
CA ASP A 64 19.15 -8.58 1.60
C ASP A 64 19.15 -10.07 1.98
N ALA A 65 18.37 -10.88 1.26
CA ALA A 65 18.36 -12.35 1.39
C ALA A 65 18.96 -13.01 0.14
N GLN A 66 19.36 -14.27 0.24
CA GLN A 66 19.87 -15.05 -0.90
C GLN A 66 18.82 -15.29 -1.98
N LYS A 67 17.56 -15.46 -1.57
CA LYS A 67 16.42 -15.68 -2.47
C LYS A 67 15.47 -14.51 -2.39
N THR A 68 14.77 -14.29 -3.50
CA THR A 68 13.72 -13.30 -3.60
C THR A 68 12.48 -13.93 -4.20
N MET A 69 11.32 -13.44 -3.80
CA MET A 69 10.02 -13.76 -4.38
C MET A 69 9.44 -12.53 -5.06
N ASP A 70 8.78 -12.75 -6.19
CA ASP A 70 8.09 -11.70 -6.91
C ASP A 70 6.63 -11.62 -6.47
N VAL A 71 6.20 -10.41 -6.13
CA VAL A 71 4.81 -10.04 -5.87
C VAL A 71 4.21 -9.59 -7.18
N ILE A 72 3.05 -10.16 -7.50
CA ILE A 72 2.31 -9.90 -8.74
C ILE A 72 1.21 -8.89 -8.46
N ASP A 73 1.07 -7.89 -9.35
CA ASP A 73 -0.01 -6.91 -9.33
C ASP A 73 -1.35 -7.61 -9.66
N PRO A 74 -2.38 -7.47 -8.80
CA PRO A 74 -3.68 -8.12 -8.97
C PRO A 74 -4.49 -7.59 -10.16
N LEU A 75 -4.17 -6.41 -10.71
CA LEU A 75 -4.92 -5.77 -11.79
C LEU A 75 -4.44 -6.17 -13.18
N ASN A 76 -3.13 -6.42 -13.36
CA ASN A 76 -2.55 -6.74 -14.67
C ASN A 76 -1.77 -8.06 -14.72
N GLY A 77 -1.46 -8.67 -13.58
CA GLY A 77 -0.70 -9.92 -13.51
C GLY A 77 0.81 -9.78 -13.73
N GLU A 78 1.36 -8.55 -13.70
CA GLU A 78 2.79 -8.26 -13.86
C GLU A 78 3.51 -8.17 -12.51
N VAL A 79 4.84 -8.29 -12.51
CA VAL A 79 5.63 -8.15 -11.27
C VAL A 79 5.62 -6.69 -10.80
N MET A 80 5.18 -6.48 -9.55
CA MET A 80 5.10 -5.15 -8.92
C MET A 80 6.24 -4.91 -7.94
N ALA A 81 6.68 -5.95 -7.23
CA ALA A 81 7.69 -5.85 -6.18
C ALA A 81 8.45 -7.16 -6.05
N THR A 82 9.72 -7.08 -5.67
CA THR A 82 10.57 -8.23 -5.38
C THR A 82 10.94 -8.15 -3.90
N ILE A 83 10.56 -9.16 -3.12
CA ILE A 83 10.71 -9.22 -1.67
C ILE A 83 11.70 -10.33 -1.30
N PRO A 84 12.56 -10.16 -0.29
CA PRO A 84 13.43 -11.23 0.19
C PRO A 84 12.61 -12.43 0.69
N ASP A 85 12.88 -13.60 0.11
CA ASP A 85 12.38 -14.89 0.58
C ASP A 85 13.39 -15.51 1.54
N THR A 86 13.24 -15.16 2.82
CA THR A 86 14.23 -15.49 3.86
C THR A 86 14.10 -16.95 4.25
N SER A 87 15.17 -17.71 4.01
CA SER A 87 15.19 -19.14 4.32
C SER A 87 15.44 -19.43 5.80
N ALA A 88 15.15 -20.66 6.23
CA ALA A 88 15.41 -21.10 7.62
C ALA A 88 16.90 -21.00 8.01
N ASP A 89 17.81 -21.21 7.06
CA ASP A 89 19.25 -21.13 7.28
C ASP A 89 19.71 -19.69 7.56
N GLU A 90 18.98 -18.69 7.06
CA GLU A 90 19.24 -17.26 7.27
C GLU A 90 18.51 -16.70 8.50
N ALA A 91 17.70 -17.51 9.20
CA ALA A 91 16.91 -17.08 10.35
C ALA A 91 17.76 -16.85 11.62
N GLY A 92 18.99 -17.37 11.67
CA GLY A 92 19.88 -17.30 12.84
C GLY A 92 20.01 -15.90 13.48
N PRO A 93 20.33 -14.84 12.71
CA PRO A 93 20.39 -13.47 13.21
C PRO A 93 19.06 -12.97 13.81
N PHE A 94 17.93 -13.36 13.25
CA PHE A 94 16.60 -13.01 13.76
C PHE A 94 16.34 -13.70 15.09
N ILE A 95 16.65 -14.99 15.19
CA ILE A 95 16.52 -15.79 16.42
C ILE A 95 17.38 -15.17 17.53
N GLN A 96 18.65 -14.88 17.25
CA GLN A 96 19.55 -14.24 18.22
C GLN A 96 19.00 -12.89 18.72
N ARG A 97 18.43 -12.08 17.83
CA ARG A 97 17.82 -10.80 18.22
C ARG A 97 16.57 -11.00 19.05
N MET A 98 15.71 -11.94 18.72
CA MET A 98 14.54 -12.27 19.54
C MET A 98 14.95 -12.80 20.92
N SER A 99 15.95 -13.69 21.00
CA SER A 99 16.49 -14.22 22.25
C SER A 99 17.16 -13.16 23.12
N SER A 100 17.67 -12.07 22.52
CA SER A 100 18.23 -10.95 23.29
C SER A 100 17.17 -10.17 24.08
N CYS A 101 15.89 -10.34 23.76
CA CYS A 101 14.80 -9.77 24.54
C CYS A 101 14.49 -10.67 25.76
N PRO A 102 14.69 -10.18 27.00
CA PRO A 102 14.39 -10.98 28.18
C PRO A 102 12.88 -11.18 28.34
N ARG A 103 12.48 -12.23 29.08
CA ARG A 103 11.05 -12.55 29.32
C ARG A 103 10.27 -11.42 29.99
N SER A 104 10.94 -10.59 30.81
CA SER A 104 10.36 -9.39 31.44
C SER A 104 10.21 -8.20 30.49
N GLY A 105 10.58 -8.35 29.22
CA GLY A 105 10.56 -7.33 28.20
C GLY A 105 11.76 -6.37 28.25
N LEU A 106 11.87 -5.57 27.19
CA LEU A 106 12.84 -4.45 27.14
C LEU A 106 12.45 -3.32 28.10
N HIS A 107 11.17 -3.20 28.43
CA HIS A 107 10.63 -2.30 29.46
C HIS A 107 9.37 -2.91 30.08
N ASN A 108 9.03 -2.48 31.29
CA ASN A 108 7.80 -2.77 32.02
C ASN A 108 7.57 -1.66 33.08
N PRO A 109 6.47 -1.68 33.86
CA PRO A 109 6.20 -0.61 34.83
C PRO A 109 7.29 -0.40 35.90
N LEU A 110 8.11 -1.42 36.17
CA LEU A 110 9.20 -1.39 37.15
C LEU A 110 10.60 -1.30 36.51
N LYS A 111 10.70 -1.46 35.18
CA LYS A 111 11.97 -1.52 34.43
C LYS A 111 11.88 -0.61 33.21
N SER A 112 12.70 0.43 33.17
CA SER A 112 12.72 1.41 32.09
C SER A 112 11.34 2.03 31.76
N PRO A 113 10.60 2.56 32.76
CA PRO A 113 9.29 3.18 32.53
C PRO A 113 9.36 4.40 31.61
N GLU A 114 10.50 5.07 31.48
CA GLU A 114 10.72 6.19 30.56
C GLU A 114 10.44 5.83 29.09
N ARG A 115 10.55 4.54 28.75
CA ARG A 115 10.31 4.05 27.39
C ARG A 115 8.85 4.23 26.95
N TYR A 116 7.89 4.28 27.87
CA TYR A 116 6.51 4.60 27.55
C TYR A 116 6.38 6.01 26.96
N SER A 117 7.04 7.00 27.57
CA SER A 117 7.07 8.38 27.08
C SER A 117 7.82 8.50 25.77
N LEU A 118 8.93 7.77 25.60
CA LEU A 118 9.70 7.76 24.35
C LEU A 118 8.86 7.22 23.18
N LEU A 119 8.14 6.11 23.39
CA LEU A 119 7.25 5.55 22.37
C LEU A 119 6.07 6.49 22.09
N GLY A 120 5.53 7.16 23.10
CA GLY A 120 4.52 8.21 22.91
C GLY A 120 5.02 9.35 22.02
N ALA A 121 6.23 9.83 22.26
CA ALA A 121 6.85 10.87 21.42
C ALA A 121 7.12 10.39 19.99
N ALA A 122 7.53 9.13 19.81
CA ALA A 122 7.71 8.53 18.49
C ALA A 122 6.37 8.41 17.73
N CYS A 123 5.31 7.97 18.40
CA CYS A 123 3.96 7.91 17.83
C CYS A 123 3.45 9.30 17.44
N ALA A 124 3.67 10.32 18.27
CA ALA A 124 3.27 11.69 17.96
C ALA A 124 3.95 12.22 16.69
N LYS A 125 5.27 12.00 16.55
CA LYS A 125 6.03 12.34 15.33
C LYS A 125 5.52 11.58 14.10
N GLY A 126 5.27 10.27 14.25
CA GLY A 126 4.70 9.46 13.17
C GLY A 126 3.32 9.95 12.73
N ALA A 127 2.46 10.32 13.69
CA ALA A 127 1.12 10.84 13.40
C ALA A 127 1.15 12.24 12.75
N GLU A 128 2.11 13.09 13.14
CA GLU A 128 2.35 14.37 12.49
C GLU A 128 2.78 14.17 11.03
N GLU A 129 3.71 13.25 10.77
CA GLU A 129 4.17 12.92 9.41
C GLU A 129 3.05 12.35 8.54
N MET A 130 2.25 11.41 9.07
CA MET A 130 1.12 10.81 8.36
C MET A 130 0.00 11.82 8.02
N ARG A 131 -0.05 12.98 8.69
CA ARG A 131 -1.05 14.04 8.39
C ARG A 131 -0.72 14.81 7.12
N LYS A 132 0.52 14.74 6.64
CA LYS A 132 0.95 15.44 5.43
C LYS A 132 0.20 14.88 4.20
N PRO A 133 -0.43 15.74 3.37
CA PRO A 133 -1.23 15.29 2.23
C PRO A 133 -0.45 14.39 1.26
N GLU A 134 0.83 14.65 1.06
CA GLU A 134 1.72 13.88 0.21
C GLU A 134 2.01 12.48 0.76
N VAL A 135 2.16 12.34 2.08
CA VAL A 135 2.36 11.05 2.76
C VAL A 135 1.06 10.24 2.74
N GLN A 136 -0.08 10.90 2.98
CA GLN A 136 -1.39 10.28 2.88
C GLN A 136 -1.65 9.74 1.47
N TYR A 137 -1.35 10.53 0.44
CA TYR A 137 -1.44 10.10 -0.95
C TYR A 137 -0.53 8.91 -1.24
N PHE A 138 0.74 9.01 -0.86
CA PHE A 138 1.73 7.96 -1.05
C PHE A 138 1.26 6.61 -0.53
N PHE A 139 0.85 6.54 0.76
CA PHE A 139 0.38 5.29 1.35
C PHE A 139 -0.95 4.82 0.76
N ALA A 140 -1.89 5.73 0.49
CA ALA A 140 -3.17 5.36 -0.12
C ALA A 140 -2.97 4.72 -1.51
N ARG A 141 -2.06 5.28 -2.32
CA ARG A 141 -1.72 4.72 -3.64
C ARG A 141 -0.96 3.41 -3.52
N LEU A 142 0.01 3.32 -2.62
CA LEU A 142 0.79 2.10 -2.43
C LEU A 142 -0.07 0.91 -1.98
N ILE A 143 -1.06 1.13 -1.11
CA ILE A 143 -2.00 0.09 -0.66
C ILE A 143 -2.96 -0.35 -1.76
N GLN A 144 -3.30 0.53 -2.70
CA GLN A 144 -4.22 0.26 -3.80
C GLN A 144 -3.59 -0.55 -4.95
N ARG A 145 -2.26 -0.65 -4.98
CA ARG A 145 -1.53 -1.46 -5.96
C ARG A 145 -1.59 -2.92 -5.55
#